data_AF-A0A9W6KS89-F1
#
_entry.id   AF-A0A9W6KS89-F1
#
_cell.length_a   1.000
_cell.length_b   1.000
_cell.length_c   1.000
_cell.angle_alpha   90.00
_cell.angle_beta   90.00
_cell.angle_gamma   90.00
#
_symmetry.space_group_name_H-M   'P 1'
#
loop_
_entity.id
_entity.type
_entity.pdbx_description
1 polymer ?
#
loop_
_entity_poly.entity_id
_entity_poly.type
_entity_poly.pdbx_seq_one_letter_code
_entity_poly.pdbx_strand_id
1 'polypeptide(L)' 'MFTLPGGQTITGGWNATYSPASGQVTATDAGYNAVLAPGASTDIGFQATHTGNAGKPSAFTLNGSACTTA' A
#
# COMPACT_ATOMS: atom_id res chain seq x y z
N MET A 1 0.49 5.75 -2.30
CA MET A 1 0.91 6.08 -0.92
C MET A 1 -0.27 5.93 0.04
N PHE A 2 -0.02 5.48 1.26
CA PHE A 2 -1.02 5.37 2.33
C PHE A 2 -0.35 5.49 3.70
N THR A 3 -1.13 5.71 4.75
CA THR A 3 -0.62 5.71 6.12
C THR A 3 -0.93 4.38 6.79
N LEU A 4 0.11 3.64 7.16
CA LEU A 4 -0.01 2.42 7.93
C LEU A 4 -0.38 2.78 9.39
N PRO A 5 -1.36 2.11 10.00
CA PRO A 5 -1.76 2.41 11.37
C PRO A 5 -0.61 2.28 12.37
N GLY A 6 -0.62 3.15 13.38
CA GLY A 6 0.39 3.15 14.43
C GLY A 6 0.51 1.79 15.13
N GLY A 7 1.75 1.37 15.37
CA GLY A 7 2.06 0.05 15.94
C GLY A 7 2.17 -1.07 14.91
N GLN A 8 2.01 -0.79 13.60
CA GLN A 8 2.27 -1.75 12.53
C GLN A 8 3.61 -1.50 11.82
N THR A 9 4.24 -2.60 11.37
CA THR A 9 5.45 -2.58 10.55
C THR A 9 5.35 -3.65 9.46
N ILE A 10 5.50 -3.26 8.21
CA ILE A 10 5.52 -4.17 7.05
C ILE A 10 6.74 -5.08 7.14
N THR A 11 6.52 -6.39 7.00
CA THR A 11 7.57 -7.42 6.99
C THR A 11 7.86 -7.96 5.59
N GLY A 12 6.92 -7.82 4.66
CA GLY A 12 7.07 -8.25 3.28
C GLY A 12 5.81 -8.01 2.48
N GLY A 13 5.87 -8.24 1.17
CA GLY A 13 4.71 -8.09 0.29
C GLY A 13 4.96 -8.67 -1.10
N TRP A 14 3.95 -8.56 -1.96
CA TRP A 14 3.97 -9.05 -3.33
C TRP A 14 3.38 -7.99 -4.27
N ASN A 15 3.76 -8.10 -5.56
CA ASN A 15 3.36 -7.19 -6.64
C ASN A 15 3.71 -5.70 -6.42
N ALA A 16 4.40 -5.36 -5.32
CA ALA A 16 4.87 -4.02 -5.01
C ALA A 16 6.05 -4.06 -4.02
N THR A 17 6.86 -3.01 -4.05
CA THR A 17 7.87 -2.70 -3.04
C THR A 17 7.36 -1.59 -2.12
N TYR A 18 7.68 -1.68 -0.82
CA TYR A 18 7.12 -0.80 0.21
C TYR A 18 8.22 -0.04 0.94
N SER A 19 8.14 1.30 0.97
CA SER A 19 9.09 2.13 1.70
C SER A 19 8.48 3.46 2.16
N PRO A 20 8.77 3.90 3.40
CA PRO A 20 9.28 3.12 4.52
C PRO A 20 8.33 1.98 4.93
N ALA A 21 8.75 1.10 5.84
CA ALA A 21 7.94 -0.04 6.30
C ALA A 21 6.87 0.32 7.36
N SER A 22 6.82 1.58 7.83
CA SER A 22 5.85 2.07 8.82
C SER A 22 5.55 3.55 8.60
N GLY A 23 4.47 4.05 9.22
CA GLY A 23 4.05 5.45 9.04
C GLY A 23 3.48 5.70 7.65
N GLN A 24 3.98 6.71 6.94
CA GLN A 24 3.57 7.00 5.56
C GLN A 24 4.34 6.10 4.60
N VAL A 25 3.64 5.12 4.01
CA VAL A 25 4.22 4.10 3.14
C VAL A 25 3.94 4.43 1.67
N THR A 26 4.98 4.36 0.85
CA THR A 26 4.86 4.33 -0.61
C THR A 26 4.95 2.89 -1.07
N ALA A 27 3.91 2.44 -1.78
CA ALA A 27 3.93 1.20 -2.53
C ALA A 27 4.27 1.55 -3.99
N THR A 28 5.38 1.01 -4.48
CA THR A 28 5.82 1.13 -5.88
C THR A 28 5.59 -0.21 -6.57
N ASP A 29 5.16 -0.20 -7.82
CA ASP A 29 4.90 -1.42 -8.59
C ASP A 29 6.15 -2.33 -8.69
N ALA A 30 5.95 -3.58 -9.11
CA ALA A 30 7.01 -4.58 -9.29
C ALA A 30 7.60 -4.58 -10.71
N GLY A 31 7.40 -3.51 -11.49
CA GLY A 31 7.84 -3.36 -12.88
C GLY A 31 6.88 -3.99 -13.88
N TYR A 32 6.53 -5.26 -13.71
CA TYR A 32 5.63 -5.96 -14.65
C TYR A 32 4.18 -5.48 -14.59
N ASN A 33 3.78 -4.85 -13.48
CA ASN A 33 2.44 -4.30 -13.25
C ASN A 33 2.42 -2.76 -13.18
N ALA A 34 3.45 -2.09 -13.71
CA ALA A 34 3.58 -0.64 -13.69
C ALA A 34 2.49 0.08 -14.51
N VAL A 35 2.03 -0.55 -15.60
CA VAL A 35 1.11 0.08 -16.55
C VAL A 35 -0.32 -0.34 -16.27
N LEU A 36 -1.15 0.63 -15.88
CA LEU A 36 -2.59 0.50 -15.74
C LEU A 36 -3.28 1.30 -16.85
N ALA A 37 -3.93 0.61 -17.78
CA ALA A 37 -4.79 1.25 -18.78
C ALA A 37 -6.06 1.82 -18.12
N PRO A 38 -6.75 2.78 -18.75
CA PRO A 38 -8.03 3.28 -18.26
C PRO A 38 -9.04 2.15 -18.01
N GLY A 39 -9.61 2.10 -16.81
CA GLY A 39 -10.56 1.06 -16.39
C GLY A 39 -9.93 -0.28 -16.01
N ALA A 40 -8.61 -0.44 -16.12
CA ALA A 40 -7.91 -1.64 -15.67
C ALA A 40 -7.62 -1.59 -14.16
N SER A 41 -7.30 -2.75 -13.59
CA SER A 41 -6.94 -2.92 -12.18
C SER A 41 -5.70 -3.78 -12.02
N THR A 42 -5.00 -3.59 -10.91
CA THR A 42 -3.95 -4.49 -10.42
C THR A 42 -4.09 -4.64 -8.91
N ASP A 43 -3.57 -5.74 -8.38
CA ASP A 43 -3.60 -6.03 -6.96
C ASP A 43 -2.18 -6.04 -6.40
N ILE A 44 -2.04 -5.45 -5.22
CA ILE A 44 -0.82 -5.46 -4.42
C ILE A 44 -1.17 -5.91 -3.00
N GLY A 45 -0.21 -6.48 -2.29
CA GLY A 45 -0.43 -6.86 -0.90
C GLY A 45 0.83 -6.88 -0.06
N PHE A 46 0.64 -6.82 1.24
CA PHE A 46 1.70 -6.82 2.24
C PHE A 46 1.28 -7.61 3.47
N GLN A 47 2.29 -8.06 4.22
CA GLN A 47 2.18 -8.60 5.56
C GLN A 47 2.83 -7.62 6.53
N ALA A 48 2.24 -7.45 7.71
CA ALA A 48 2.76 -6.58 8.75
C ALA A 48 2.63 -7.23 10.13
N THR A 49 3.58 -6.95 11.01
CA THR A 49 3.41 -7.20 12.44
C THR A 49 2.65 -6.04 13.07
N HIS A 50 1.99 -6.27 14.21
CA HIS A 50 1.28 -5.22 14.93
C HIS A 50 1.37 -5.38 16.46
N THR A 51 1.33 -4.27 17.21
CA THR A 51 1.32 -4.26 18.68
C THR A 51 -0.08 -4.27 19.31
N GLY A 52 -1.11 -4.66 18.53
CA GLY A 52 -2.51 -4.77 18.98
C GLY A 52 -3.50 -4.03 18.08
N ASN A 53 -3.00 -3.16 17.21
CA ASN A 53 -3.79 -2.48 16.19
C ASN A 53 -3.68 -3.19 14.84
N ALA A 54 -4.72 -3.95 14.46
CA ALA A 54 -4.84 -4.61 13.16
C ALA A 54 -5.70 -3.81 12.16
N GLY A 55 -5.87 -2.49 12.38
CA GLY A 55 -6.64 -1.63 11.48
C GLY A 55 -6.07 -1.57 10.07
N LYS A 56 -6.90 -1.17 9.10
CA LYS A 56 -6.49 -0.89 7.72
C LYS A 56 -6.21 0.61 7.52
N PRO A 57 -5.37 1.01 6.54
CA PRO A 57 -5.28 2.40 6.12
C PRO A 57 -6.64 2.93 5.67
N SER A 58 -6.95 4.18 6.00
CA SER A 58 -8.24 4.82 5.70
C SER A 58 -8.29 5.55 4.36
N ALA A 59 -7.12 5.88 3.80
CA ALA A 59 -7.00 6.64 2.56
C ALA A 59 -5.76 6.21 1.77
N PHE A 60 -5.87 6.33 0.45
CA PHE A 60 -4.81 5.99 -0.50
C PHE A 60 -4.70 7.08 -1.56
N THR A 61 -3.48 7.31 -2.04
CA THR A 61 -3.23 8.07 -3.26
C THR A 61 -2.47 7.22 -4.27
N LEU A 62 -2.85 7.31 -5.54
CA LEU A 62 -2.14 6.71 -6.67
C LEU A 62 -1.52 7.83 -7.51
N ASN A 63 -0.19 7.86 -7.58
CA ASN A 63 0.57 8.88 -8.33
C ASN A 63 0.10 10.33 -8.04
N GLY A 64 -0.19 10.62 -6.77
CA GLY A 64 -0.66 11.93 -6.30
C GLY A 64 -2.18 12.15 -6.37
N SER A 65 -2.94 11.26 -7.02
CA SER A 65 -4.40 11.35 -7.09
C SER A 65 -5.05 10.60 -5.94
N ALA A 66 -6.02 11.21 -5.25
CA ALA A 66 -6.76 10.55 -4.18
C ALA A 66 -7.65 9.43 -4.74
N CYS A 67 -7.59 8.25 -4.12
CA CYS A 67 -8.44 7.12 -4.47
C CYS A 67 -9.66 7.06 -3.52
N THR A 68 -10.80 6.61 -4.04
CA THR A 68 -11.94 6.25 -3.20
C THR A 68 -11.75 4.85 -2.64
N THR A 69 -12.12 4.66 -1.37
CA THR A 69 -12.21 3.34 -0.75
C THR A 69 -13.64 2.83 -0.91
N ALA A 70 -13.77 1.55 -1.29
CA ALA A 70 -15.05 0.85 -1.34
C ALA A 70 -15.48 0.34 0.04
#